data_AF-A0A4Q8U5S9-F1
#
_entry.id   AF-A0A4Q8U5S9-F1
#
_cell.length_a   1.000
_cell.length_b   1.000
_cell.length_c   1.000
_cell.angle_alpha   90.00
_cell.angle_beta   90.00
_cell.angle_gamma   90.00
#
_symmetry.space_group_name_H-M   'P 1'
#
loop_
_entity.id
_entity.type
_entity.pdbx_description
1 polymer ?
#
loop_
_entity_poly.entity_id
_entity_poly.type
_entity_poly.pdbx_seq_one_letter_code
_entity_poly.pdbx_strand_id
1 'polypeptide(L)'
;MALIKCPECRKEISDKSKQCIHCGFPLETIDINKKCIISEKEYDLSSTIEFVDNGKYKDAFLKLKGATGLSIKNCLNIIDLIKNNPGTVPEIYQINSYTEEEINAYKLLLSMKNNIQPKSKDQIVCPKCKSTAITTINRGYSLLTGFLGSGRPRNVCQNCGYKWNPAK
;
A
#
# COMPACT_ATOMS: atom_id res chain seq x y z
N MET A 1 33.00 7.44 -13.36
CA MET A 1 31.85 8.22 -13.86
C MET A 1 30.61 7.42 -13.53
N ALA A 2 29.75 7.91 -12.65
CA ALA A 2 28.49 7.24 -12.37
C ALA A 2 27.42 7.78 -13.32
N LEU A 3 26.62 6.89 -13.88
CA LEU A 3 25.41 7.27 -14.60
C LEU A 3 24.27 7.35 -13.58
N ILE A 4 23.61 8.51 -13.51
CA ILE A 4 22.38 8.70 -12.74
C ILE A 4 21.18 8.62 -13.69
N LYS A 5 19.99 8.36 -13.14
CA LYS A 5 18.75 8.43 -13.91
C LYS A 5 18.12 9.80 -13.72
N CYS A 6 17.68 10.42 -14.82
CA CYS A 6 16.92 11.67 -14.75
C CYS A 6 15.61 11.43 -13.97
N PRO A 7 15.25 12.27 -12.97
CA PRO A 7 14.03 12.11 -12.19
C PRO A 7 12.76 12.33 -13.03
N GLU A 8 12.86 13.08 -14.12
CA GLU A 8 11.74 13.43 -15.00
C GLU A 8 11.58 12.40 -16.13
N CYS A 9 12.60 12.21 -16.97
CA CYS A 9 12.50 11.32 -18.15
C CYS A 9 13.09 9.92 -17.97
N ARG A 10 13.72 9.61 -16.82
CA ARG A 10 14.31 8.31 -16.45
C ARG A 10 15.44 7.77 -17.34
N LYS A 11 15.90 8.55 -18.31
CA LYS A 11 17.08 8.22 -19.13
C LYS A 11 18.38 8.38 -18.33
N GLU A 12 19.41 7.66 -18.77
CA GLU A 12 20.73 7.68 -18.15
C GLU A 12 21.50 8.94 -18.56
N ILE A 13 22.12 9.57 -17.58
CA ILE A 13 22.83 10.84 -17.72
C ILE A 13 24.04 10.83 -16.79
N SER A 14 25.07 11.63 -17.11
CA SER A 14 26.22 11.75 -16.21
C SER A 14 25.84 12.49 -14.94
N ASP A 15 26.33 11.98 -13.81
CA ASP A 15 26.37 12.61 -12.48
C ASP A 15 26.90 14.06 -12.45
N LYS A 16 27.62 14.51 -13.48
CA LYS A 16 28.18 15.88 -13.59
C LYS A 16 27.36 16.83 -14.48
N SER A 17 26.27 16.35 -15.07
CA SER A 17 25.49 17.14 -16.03
C SER A 17 24.70 18.23 -15.32
N LYS A 18 24.76 19.48 -15.81
CA LYS A 18 23.99 20.62 -15.27
C LYS A 18 22.49 20.52 -15.55
N GLN A 19 22.13 19.83 -16.62
CA GLN A 19 20.75 19.53 -16.99
C GLN A 19 20.70 18.19 -17.72
N CYS A 20 19.54 17.54 -17.72
CA CYS A 20 19.32 16.34 -18.50
C CYS A 20 19.42 16.68 -19.99
N ILE A 21 20.33 16.02 -20.69
CA ILE A 21 20.51 16.19 -22.14
C ILE A 21 19.28 15.76 -22.96
N HIS A 22 18.37 14.98 -22.37
CA HIS A 22 17.23 14.41 -23.09
C HIS A 22 15.94 15.20 -22.95
N CYS A 23 15.69 15.82 -21.79
CA CYS A 23 14.46 16.57 -21.53
C CYS A 23 14.70 18.02 -21.07
N GLY A 24 15.95 18.40 -20.82
CA GLY A 24 16.30 19.73 -20.33
C GLY A 24 16.12 19.94 -18.82
N PHE A 25 15.73 18.90 -18.06
CA PHE A 25 15.54 19.01 -16.62
C PHE A 25 16.82 19.47 -15.90
N PRO A 26 16.85 20.61 -15.20
CA PRO A 26 18.04 21.11 -14.51
C PRO A 26 18.44 20.17 -13.35
N LEU A 27 19.71 19.79 -13.33
CA LEU A 27 20.33 18.86 -12.37
C LEU A 27 21.41 19.55 -11.52
N GLU A 28 21.89 20.72 -11.95
CA GLU A 28 22.86 21.51 -11.22
C GLU A 28 22.22 22.07 -9.97
N THR A 29 22.47 21.38 -8.87
CA THR A 29 22.38 21.86 -7.48
C THR A 29 21.19 22.78 -7.25
N ILE A 30 20.00 22.18 -7.24
CA ILE A 30 19.07 22.56 -6.18
C ILE A 30 19.89 22.29 -4.91
N ASP A 31 20.16 23.31 -4.09
CA ASP A 31 20.43 23.09 -2.68
C ASP A 31 19.18 22.39 -2.16
N ILE A 32 19.16 21.06 -2.32
CA ILE A 32 18.02 20.24 -2.02
C ILE A 32 17.87 20.45 -0.53
N ASN A 33 16.92 21.29 -0.12
CA ASN A 33 16.81 21.63 1.27
C ASN A 33 16.45 20.34 2.00
N LYS A 34 17.44 19.77 2.69
CA LYS A 34 17.29 18.55 3.50
C LYS A 34 16.94 18.91 4.94
N LYS A 35 16.98 20.20 5.27
CA LYS A 35 16.78 20.68 6.62
C LYS A 35 15.41 21.31 6.76
N CYS A 36 14.74 20.99 7.84
CA CYS A 36 13.41 21.50 8.13
C CYS A 36 13.38 22.07 9.54
N ILE A 37 12.92 23.30 9.67
CA ILE A 37 12.68 23.94 10.96
C ILE A 37 11.30 23.50 11.45
N ILE A 38 11.27 22.82 12.59
CA ILE A 38 10.06 22.31 13.24
C ILE A 38 10.10 22.81 14.69
N SER A 39 9.11 23.62 15.08
CA SER A 39 9.07 24.22 16.43
C SER A 39 10.38 24.92 16.81
N GLU A 40 10.86 25.81 15.93
CA GLU A 40 12.08 26.61 16.10
C GLU A 40 13.39 25.80 16.18
N LYS A 41 13.33 24.48 15.94
CA LYS A 41 14.50 23.59 15.90
C LYS A 41 14.74 23.09 14.49
N GLU A 42 16.01 23.09 14.08
CA GLU A 42 16.45 22.61 12.78
C GLU A 42 16.70 21.09 12.81
N TYR A 43 16.07 20.37 11.89
CA TYR A 43 16.21 18.91 11.74
C TYR A 43 16.73 18.57 10.35
N ASP A 44 17.75 17.72 10.29
CA ASP A 44 18.19 17.11 9.04
C ASP A 44 17.31 15.89 8.70
N LEU A 45 16.53 16.03 7.64
CA LEU A 45 15.60 15.05 7.11
C LEU A 45 16.18 14.26 5.92
N SER A 46 17.49 14.36 5.64
CA SER A 46 18.15 13.62 4.56
C SER A 46 17.77 12.14 4.53
N SER A 47 17.85 11.47 5.68
CA SER A 47 17.51 10.04 5.80
C SER A 47 16.02 9.77 5.58
N THR A 48 15.15 10.67 6.05
CA THR A 48 13.71 10.54 5.84
C THR A 48 13.35 10.66 4.37
N ILE A 49 13.96 11.62 3.66
CA ILE A 49 13.79 11.81 2.21
C ILE A 49 14.18 10.54 1.46
N GLU A 50 15.37 10.00 1.74
CA GLU A 50 15.85 8.76 1.11
C GLU A 50 14.89 7.58 1.35
N PHE A 51 14.34 7.43 2.55
CA PHE A 51 13.35 6.40 2.82
C PHE A 51 12.06 6.60 2.04
N VAL A 52 11.55 7.84 1.94
CA VAL A 52 10.32 8.14 1.18
C VAL A 52 10.52 7.90 -0.31
N ASP A 53 11.62 8.39 -0.88
CA ASP A 53 11.96 8.22 -2.30
C ASP A 53 12.11 6.73 -2.68
N ASN A 54 12.60 5.91 -1.74
CA ASN A 54 12.69 4.45 -1.90
C ASN A 54 11.39 3.69 -1.54
N GLY A 55 10.30 4.38 -1.23
CA GLY A 55 9.01 3.78 -0.86
C GLY A 55 8.98 3.10 0.53
N LYS A 56 9.98 3.34 1.38
CA LYS A 56 10.09 2.82 2.75
C LYS A 56 9.41 3.73 3.77
N TYR A 57 8.10 3.93 3.61
CA TYR A 57 7.33 4.89 4.43
C TYR A 57 7.33 4.58 5.94
N LYS A 58 7.37 3.30 6.31
CA LYS A 58 7.42 2.88 7.72
C LYS A 58 8.71 3.33 8.39
N ASP A 59 9.84 3.16 7.70
CA ASP A 59 11.16 3.53 8.22
C ASP A 59 11.31 5.05 8.28
N ALA A 60 10.83 5.75 7.24
CA ALA A 60 10.72 7.21 7.22
C ALA A 60 9.96 7.73 8.44
N PHE A 61 8.78 7.16 8.71
CA PHE A 61 7.94 7.53 9.85
C PHE A 61 8.61 7.28 11.19
N LEU A 62 9.20 6.10 11.39
CA LEU A 62 9.87 5.76 12.66
C LEU A 62 11.04 6.71 12.92
N LYS A 63 11.85 6.99 11.90
CA LYS A 63 12.98 7.90 12.00
C LYS A 63 12.55 9.32 12.33
N LEU A 64 11.57 9.84 11.59
CA LEU A 64 11.06 11.19 11.78
C LEU A 64 10.41 11.35 13.15
N LYS A 65 9.55 10.40 13.56
CA LYS A 65 8.92 10.42 14.87
C LYS A 65 9.94 10.33 16.02
N GLY A 66 10.97 9.51 15.86
CA GLY A 66 12.03 9.38 16.86
C GLY A 66 12.91 10.64 16.98
N ALA A 67 13.11 11.36 15.88
CA ALA A 67 13.91 12.58 15.86
C ALA A 67 13.14 13.81 16.38
N THR A 68 11.89 14.00 15.95
CA THR A 68 11.14 15.25 16.19
C THR A 68 10.13 15.16 17.32
N GLY A 69 9.72 13.94 17.72
CA GLY A 69 8.66 13.75 18.72
C GLY A 69 7.26 14.19 18.26
N LEU A 70 7.06 14.44 16.97
CA LEU A 70 5.80 14.93 16.43
C LEU A 70 4.63 13.94 16.59
N SER A 71 3.41 14.48 16.54
CA SER A 71 2.19 13.69 16.45
C SER A 71 2.18 12.85 15.17
N ILE A 72 1.47 11.71 15.21
CA ILE A 72 1.38 10.78 14.07
C ILE A 72 0.92 11.51 12.81
N LYS A 73 -0.10 12.37 12.91
CA LYS A 73 -0.64 13.12 11.77
C LYS A 73 0.39 14.08 11.17
N ASN A 74 1.14 14.79 12.01
CA ASN A 74 2.14 15.74 11.51
C ASN A 74 3.32 15.01 10.85
N CYS A 75 3.73 13.85 11.38
CA CYS A 75 4.69 13.00 10.70
C CYS A 75 4.22 12.56 9.31
N LEU A 76 2.95 12.14 9.20
CA LEU A 76 2.36 11.72 7.92
C LEU A 76 2.28 12.89 6.93
N ASN A 77 1.89 14.08 7.38
CA ASN A 77 1.86 15.27 6.53
C ASN A 77 3.24 15.59 5.95
N ILE A 78 4.32 15.51 6.74
CA ILE A 78 5.69 15.72 6.23
C ILE A 78 6.05 14.65 5.19
N ILE A 79 5.73 13.38 5.45
CA ILE A 79 5.98 12.30 4.50
C ILE A 79 5.21 12.51 3.19
N ASP A 80 3.96 12.95 3.27
CA ASP A 80 3.14 13.26 2.08
C ASP A 80 3.71 14.46 1.31
N LEU A 81 4.24 15.47 1.98
CA LEU A 81 4.94 16.59 1.34
C LEU A 81 6.18 16.11 0.56
N ILE A 82 7.01 15.27 1.16
CA ILE A 82 8.19 14.68 0.49
C ILE A 82 7.74 13.82 -0.70
N LYS A 83 6.69 13.02 -0.52
CA LYS A 83 6.15 12.16 -1.58
C LYS A 83 5.67 12.96 -2.79
N ASN A 84 5.05 14.12 -2.56
CA ASN A 84 4.60 15.00 -3.63
C ASN A 84 5.76 15.79 -4.26
N ASN A 85 6.81 16.07 -3.49
CA ASN A 85 7.99 16.83 -3.91
C ASN A 85 9.28 16.03 -3.65
N PRO A 86 9.55 14.98 -4.46
CA PRO A 86 10.62 14.02 -4.20
C PRO A 86 11.99 14.71 -4.09
N GLY A 87 12.80 14.22 -3.16
CA GLY A 87 14.09 14.80 -2.84
C GLY A 87 14.04 16.00 -1.88
N THR A 88 12.93 16.71 -1.70
CA THR A 88 12.92 17.99 -0.92
C THR A 88 12.01 17.97 0.31
N VAL A 89 12.33 18.81 1.30
CA VAL A 89 11.45 19.11 2.44
C VAL A 89 11.16 20.62 2.51
N PRO A 90 10.04 21.04 3.11
CA PRO A 90 9.79 22.45 3.40
C PRO A 90 10.84 23.01 4.37
N GLU A 91 11.27 24.26 4.16
CA GLU A 91 12.24 24.92 5.04
C GLU A 91 11.71 25.07 6.46
N ILE A 92 10.41 25.37 6.58
CA ILE A 92 9.69 25.51 7.85
C ILE A 92 8.43 24.66 7.77
N TYR A 93 8.21 23.81 8.77
CA TYR A 93 6.99 23.04 8.93
C TYR A 93 6.23 23.51 10.17
N GLN A 94 5.02 24.04 9.96
CA GLN A 94 4.12 24.43 11.03
C GLN A 94 3.35 23.21 11.54
N ILE A 95 3.33 23.05 12.86
CA ILE A 95 2.59 21.96 13.51
C ILE A 95 1.09 22.25 13.39
N ASN A 96 0.36 21.35 12.73
CA ASN A 96 -1.09 21.44 12.71
C ASN A 96 -1.63 21.02 14.09
N SER A 97 -2.34 21.94 14.74
CA SER A 97 -3.22 21.66 15.87
C SER A 97 -4.58 21.21 15.33
N TYR A 98 -5.11 20.11 15.86
CA TYR A 98 -6.43 19.60 15.45
C TYR A 98 -7.45 19.91 16.53
N THR A 99 -8.62 20.37 16.12
CA THR A 99 -9.78 20.58 16.99
C THR A 99 -10.38 19.25 17.43
N GLU A 100 -11.13 19.26 18.55
CA GLU A 100 -11.85 18.07 19.01
C GLU A 100 -12.85 17.54 17.96
N GLU A 101 -13.48 18.46 17.23
CA GLU A 101 -14.42 18.17 16.15
C GLU A 101 -13.76 17.39 15.01
N GLU A 102 -12.59 17.84 14.54
CA GLU A 102 -11.80 17.15 13.51
C GLU A 102 -11.33 15.76 13.98
N ILE A 103 -10.97 15.62 15.25
CA ILE A 103 -10.56 14.34 15.83
C ILE A 103 -11.76 13.38 15.87
N ASN A 104 -12.93 13.86 16.29
CA ASN A 104 -14.16 13.07 16.37
C ASN A 104 -14.65 12.65 14.98
N ALA A 105 -14.61 13.56 14.00
CA ALA A 105 -14.91 13.24 12.61
C ALA A 105 -13.98 12.15 12.07
N TYR A 106 -12.67 12.23 12.35
CA TYR A 106 -11.71 11.23 11.90
C TYR A 106 -11.93 9.85 12.54
N LYS A 107 -12.25 9.81 13.84
CA LYS A 107 -12.61 8.56 14.55
C LYS A 107 -13.85 7.90 13.93
N LEU A 108 -14.86 8.71 13.58
CA LEU A 108 -16.07 8.24 12.91
C LEU A 108 -15.75 7.66 11.52
N LEU A 109 -14.92 8.33 10.72
CA LEU A 109 -14.49 7.81 9.42
C LEU A 109 -13.75 6.46 9.51
N LEU A 110 -12.90 6.30 10.54
CA LEU A 110 -12.17 5.05 10.79
C LEU A 110 -13.11 3.90 11.21
N SER A 111 -14.10 4.16 12.06
CA SER A 111 -15.07 3.15 12.47
C SER A 111 -15.94 2.68 11.29
N MET A 112 -16.20 3.56 10.32
CA MET A 112 -16.90 3.21 9.07
C MET A 112 -16.03 2.37 8.14
N LYS A 113 -14.72 2.66 8.00
CA LYS A 113 -13.78 1.89 7.15
C LYS A 113 -13.53 0.47 7.64
N ASN A 114 -13.63 0.21 8.95
CA ASN A 114 -13.41 -1.11 9.53
C ASN A 114 -14.59 -2.08 9.32
N ASN A 115 -15.68 -1.66 8.64
CA ASN A 115 -16.72 -2.55 8.12
C ASN A 115 -16.34 -3.21 6.76
N ILE A 116 -15.08 -3.13 6.34
CA ILE A 116 -14.57 -4.03 5.30
C ILE A 116 -14.28 -5.36 5.99
N GLN A 117 -15.29 -6.24 5.96
CA GLN A 117 -15.20 -7.61 6.44
C GLN A 117 -13.87 -8.24 5.98
N PRO A 118 -13.07 -8.84 6.88
CA PRO A 118 -11.89 -9.58 6.46
C PRO A 118 -12.37 -10.66 5.48
N LYS A 119 -11.86 -10.61 4.24
CA LYS A 119 -12.10 -11.65 3.24
C LYS A 119 -11.60 -12.96 3.86
N SER A 120 -12.54 -13.77 4.38
CA SER A 120 -12.23 -15.02 5.05
C SER A 120 -11.45 -15.90 4.07
N LYS A 121 -10.35 -16.48 4.55
CA LYS A 121 -9.39 -17.23 3.73
C LYS A 121 -9.93 -18.57 3.21
N ASP A 122 -11.19 -18.91 3.49
CA ASP A 122 -11.72 -20.26 3.28
C ASP A 122 -12.93 -20.30 2.32
N GLN A 123 -13.04 -19.34 1.39
CA GLN A 123 -14.09 -19.44 0.36
C GLN A 123 -13.65 -20.42 -0.74
N ILE A 124 -14.22 -21.62 -0.71
CA ILE A 124 -14.02 -22.63 -1.75
C ILE A 124 -14.48 -22.04 -3.10
N VAL A 125 -13.65 -22.16 -4.14
CA VAL A 125 -13.91 -21.64 -5.49
C VAL A 125 -13.90 -22.78 -6.51
N CYS A 126 -14.72 -22.65 -7.54
CA CYS A 126 -14.75 -23.64 -8.62
C CYS A 126 -13.42 -23.59 -9.40
N PRO A 127 -12.71 -24.71 -9.58
CA PRO A 127 -11.43 -24.72 -10.31
C PRO A 127 -11.61 -24.46 -11.82
N LYS A 128 -12.83 -24.61 -12.36
CA LYS A 128 -13.13 -24.38 -13.79
C LYS A 128 -13.50 -22.93 -14.09
N CYS A 129 -14.39 -22.33 -13.31
CA CYS A 129 -14.97 -21.01 -13.61
C CYS A 129 -14.75 -19.96 -12.52
N LYS A 130 -14.06 -20.31 -11.42
CA LYS A 130 -13.79 -19.44 -10.27
C LYS A 130 -15.02 -18.90 -9.52
N SER A 131 -16.23 -19.35 -9.87
CA SER A 131 -17.45 -19.04 -9.11
C SER A 131 -17.38 -19.65 -7.70
N THR A 132 -17.94 -18.94 -6.73
CA THR A 132 -18.10 -19.36 -5.33
C THR A 132 -19.46 -20.04 -5.07
N ALA A 133 -20.33 -20.10 -6.09
CA ALA A 133 -21.63 -20.76 -5.99
C ALA A 133 -21.48 -22.29 -6.13
N ILE A 134 -21.36 -22.98 -4.99
CA ILE A 134 -20.99 -24.39 -4.90
C ILE A 134 -21.93 -25.10 -3.94
N THR A 135 -22.45 -26.26 -4.34
CA THR A 135 -23.33 -27.09 -3.49
C THR A 135 -22.79 -28.51 -3.39
N THR A 136 -23.01 -29.16 -2.25
CA THR A 136 -22.62 -30.56 -2.04
C THR A 136 -23.82 -31.46 -2.26
N ILE A 137 -23.73 -32.39 -3.21
CA ILE A 137 -24.77 -33.39 -3.46
C ILE A 137 -24.24 -34.79 -3.18
N ASN A 138 -25.08 -35.64 -2.60
CA ASN A 138 -24.84 -37.08 -2.50
C ASN A 138 -25.38 -37.75 -3.77
N ARG A 139 -24.67 -38.77 -4.29
CA ARG A 139 -25.22 -39.58 -5.38
C ARG A 139 -26.32 -40.46 -4.75
N GLY A 140 -27.58 -40.22 -5.12
CA GLY A 140 -28.72 -40.97 -4.60
C GLY A 140 -28.65 -42.46 -4.92
N TYR A 141 -29.41 -43.26 -4.16
CA TYR A 141 -29.51 -44.71 -4.34
C TYR A 141 -30.21 -45.06 -5.66
N SER A 142 -29.84 -46.18 -6.27
CA SER A 142 -30.55 -46.73 -7.43
C SER A 142 -31.35 -47.95 -6.99
N LEU A 143 -32.67 -47.92 -7.24
CA LEU A 143 -33.58 -49.06 -6.98
C LEU A 143 -33.20 -50.30 -7.80
N LEU A 144 -32.53 -50.12 -8.95
CA LEU A 144 -32.23 -51.21 -9.89
C LEU A 144 -30.98 -52.03 -9.52
N THR A 145 -30.04 -51.46 -8.74
CA THR A 145 -28.73 -52.10 -8.44
C THR A 145 -28.49 -52.34 -6.96
N GLY A 146 -29.51 -52.15 -6.11
CA GLY A 146 -29.37 -52.27 -4.65
C GLY A 146 -28.34 -51.32 -4.03
N PHE A 147 -27.93 -51.58 -2.78
CA PHE A 147 -26.97 -50.79 -1.99
C PHE A 147 -25.53 -50.80 -2.52
N LEU A 148 -25.27 -51.27 -3.76
CA LEU A 148 -23.93 -51.39 -4.33
C LEU A 148 -23.33 -50.05 -4.84
N GLY A 149 -23.77 -48.92 -4.30
CA GLY A 149 -23.36 -47.62 -4.85
C GLY A 149 -23.86 -46.39 -4.09
N SER A 150 -23.80 -46.39 -2.76
CA SER A 150 -23.90 -45.13 -2.00
C SER A 150 -22.73 -44.22 -2.37
N GLY A 151 -22.93 -43.35 -3.36
CA GLY A 151 -21.85 -42.54 -3.91
C GLY A 151 -21.46 -41.41 -2.94
N ARG A 152 -20.14 -41.24 -2.79
CA ARG A 152 -19.54 -40.20 -1.93
C ARG A 152 -20.05 -38.79 -2.29
N PRO A 153 -20.18 -37.87 -1.31
CA PRO A 153 -20.55 -36.48 -1.55
C PRO A 153 -19.62 -35.82 -2.57
N ARG A 154 -20.17 -34.97 -3.44
CA ARG A 154 -19.44 -34.21 -4.46
C ARG A 154 -19.83 -32.75 -4.43
N ASN A 155 -18.83 -31.88 -4.53
CA ASN A 155 -19.02 -30.45 -4.76
C ASN A 155 -19.39 -30.23 -6.22
N VAL A 156 -20.43 -29.44 -6.47
CA VAL A 156 -20.91 -29.08 -7.79
C VAL A 156 -21.00 -27.57 -7.91
N CYS A 157 -20.35 -27.00 -8.91
CA CYS A 157 -20.49 -25.58 -9.21
C CYS A 157 -21.86 -25.30 -9.86
N GLN A 158 -22.63 -24.39 -9.29
CA GLN A 158 -23.93 -23.96 -9.81
C GLN A 158 -23.82 -23.11 -11.09
N ASN A 159 -22.67 -22.48 -11.32
CA ASN A 159 -22.48 -21.66 -12.52
C ASN A 159 -22.08 -22.46 -13.76
N CYS A 160 -21.20 -23.47 -13.61
CA CYS A 160 -20.66 -24.21 -14.77
C CYS A 160 -20.87 -25.73 -14.72
N GLY A 161 -21.49 -26.26 -13.66
CA GLY A 161 -21.79 -27.68 -13.49
C GLY A 161 -20.59 -28.58 -13.16
N TYR A 162 -19.38 -28.04 -13.02
CA TYR A 162 -18.18 -28.83 -12.73
C TYR A 162 -18.28 -29.54 -11.37
N LYS A 163 -17.87 -30.83 -11.31
CA LYS A 163 -18.04 -31.69 -10.12
C LYS A 163 -16.70 -32.22 -9.60
N TRP A 164 -16.36 -31.95 -8.34
CA TRP A 164 -15.12 -32.44 -7.70
C TRP A 164 -15.38 -33.01 -6.31
N ASN A 165 -14.39 -33.69 -5.73
CA ASN A 165 -14.50 -34.23 -4.38
C ASN A 165 -14.32 -33.08 -3.37
N PRO A 166 -15.12 -33.00 -2.29
CA PRO A 166 -14.82 -32.10 -1.19
C PRO A 166 -13.44 -32.45 -0.62
N ALA A 167 -12.61 -31.44 -0.38
CA ALA A 167 -11.41 -31.62 0.43
C ALA A 167 -11.86 -32.03 1.85
N LYS A 168 -11.11 -32.96 2.48
CA LYS A 168 -11.34 -33.32 3.88
C LYS A 168 -11.05 -32.13 4.79
#